data_AF-A0A924LXR5-F1
#
_entry.id   AF-A0A924LXR5-F1
#
_cell.length_a   1.000
_cell.length_b   1.000
_cell.length_c   1.000
_cell.angle_alpha   90.00
_cell.angle_beta   90.00
_cell.angle_gamma   90.00
#
_symmetry.space_group_name_H-M   'P 1'
#
loop_
_entity.id
_entity.type
_entity.pdbx_description
1 polymer ?
#
loop_
_entity_poly.entity_id
_entity_poly.type
_entity_poly.pdbx_seq_one_letter_code
_entity_poly.pdbx_strand_id
1 'polypeptide(L)' 'FVTVARTFGNVRGGSLLLFVDAWGGVSLAVNRGNAAAMFRLKPGNTVEIRAVSHLEPATVQSAAVRAMTPRSR' A
#
# COMPACT_ATOMS: atom_id res chain seq x y z
N PHE A 1 4.18 -0.72 -4.09
CA PHE A 1 4.51 -1.29 -2.78
C PHE A 1 3.23 -1.68 -2.05
N VAL A 2 3.29 -2.71 -1.21
CA VAL A 2 2.17 -3.19 -0.40
C VAL A 2 2.37 -2.77 1.05
N THR A 3 1.31 -2.39 1.76
CA THR A 3 1.37 -2.08 3.19
C THR A 3 1.06 -3.35 4.00
N VAL A 4 1.93 -3.73 4.93
CA VAL A 4 1.62 -4.77 5.91
C VAL A 4 0.76 -4.16 7.02
N ALA A 5 -0.43 -4.69 7.25
CA ALA A 5 -1.38 -4.12 8.20
C ALA A 5 -2.13 -5.22 8.98
N ARG A 6 -2.55 -4.89 10.21
CA ARG A 6 -3.44 -5.74 11.02
C ARG A 6 -4.92 -5.61 10.64
N THR A 7 -5.31 -4.45 10.12
CA THR A 7 -6.70 -4.14 9.77
C THR A 7 -6.77 -3.17 8.60
N PHE A 8 -7.84 -3.26 7.82
CA PHE A 8 -8.15 -2.38 6.69
C PHE A 8 -8.31 -0.92 7.09
N GLY A 9 -8.71 -0.64 8.34
CA GLY A 9 -8.96 0.74 8.81
C GLY A 9 -7.73 1.65 8.75
N ASN A 10 -6.53 1.07 8.79
CA ASN A 10 -5.27 1.82 8.79
C ASN A 10 -4.68 2.04 7.39
N VAL A 11 -5.35 1.55 6.34
CA VAL A 11 -4.86 1.59 4.96
C VAL A 11 -5.80 2.46 4.12
N ARG A 12 -5.26 3.30 3.24
CA ARG A 12 -6.08 4.12 2.34
C ARG A 12 -6.93 3.23 1.41
N GLY A 13 -8.16 3.65 1.11
CA GLY A 13 -9.00 2.99 0.10
C GLY A 13 -8.32 2.94 -1.26
N GLY A 14 -8.40 1.80 -1.94
CA GLY A 14 -7.74 1.51 -3.21
C GLY A 14 -6.27 1.09 -3.08
N SER A 15 -5.66 1.19 -1.89
CA SER A 15 -4.29 0.71 -1.69
C SER A 15 -4.23 -0.80 -1.44
N LEU A 16 -3.10 -1.39 -1.82
CA LEU A 16 -2.81 -2.80 -1.61
C LEU A 16 -2.35 -3.05 -0.17
N LEU A 17 -2.87 -4.10 0.47
CA LEU A 17 -2.48 -4.53 1.80
C LEU A 17 -2.17 -6.02 1.87
N LEU A 18 -1.22 -6.36 2.74
CA LEU A 18 -0.90 -7.70 3.17
C LEU A 18 -1.26 -7.85 4.65
N PHE A 19 -2.02 -8.88 5.00
CA PHE A 19 -2.46 -9.11 6.38
C PHE A 19 -2.63 -10.60 6.66
N VAL A 20 -2.76 -10.96 7.94
CA VAL A 20 -3.14 -12.32 8.35
C VAL A 20 -4.65 -12.38 8.46
N ASP A 21 -5.28 -13.28 7.72
CA ASP A 21 -6.74 -13.45 7.72
C ASP A 21 -7.24 -14.27 8.93
N ALA A 22 -8.56 -14.45 9.02
CA ALA A 22 -9.22 -15.15 10.10
C ALA A 22 -8.86 -16.65 10.18
N TRP A 23 -8.31 -17.23 9.12
CA TRP A 23 -7.83 -18.61 9.08
C TRP A 23 -6.33 -18.72 9.39
N GLY A 24 -5.66 -17.61 9.72
CA GLY A 24 -4.22 -17.58 9.98
C GLY A 24 -3.36 -17.59 8.72
N GLY A 25 -3.97 -17.46 7.53
CA GLY A 25 -3.28 -17.38 6.26
C GLY A 25 -2.77 -15.97 5.97
N VAL A 26 -1.71 -15.87 5.14
CA VAL A 26 -1.28 -14.58 4.59
C VAL A 26 -2.17 -14.24 3.39
N SER A 27 -2.88 -13.13 3.50
CA SER A 27 -3.85 -12.66 2.50
C SER A 27 -3.42 -11.33 1.88
N LEU A 28 -3.64 -11.22 0.56
CA LEU A 28 -3.39 -10.02 -0.24
C LEU A 28 -4.73 -9.39 -0.65
N ALA A 29 -4.94 -8.11 -0.34
CA ALA A 29 -6.20 -7.41 -0.64
C ALA A 29 -5.97 -6.00 -1.17
N VAL A 30 -6.99 -5.44 -1.83
CA VAL A 30 -7.11 -4.01 -2.12
C VAL A 30 -8.17 -3.45 -1.17
N ASN A 31 -7.84 -2.43 -0.40
CA ASN A 31 -8.82 -1.89 0.56
C ASN A 31 -10.03 -1.30 -0.19
N ARG A 32 -11.24 -1.78 0.12
CA ARG A 32 -12.48 -1.47 -0.62
C ARG A 32 -12.39 -1.81 -2.12
N GLY A 33 -11.71 -2.90 -2.46
CA GLY A 33 -11.55 -3.35 -3.85
C GLY A 33 -11.33 -4.86 -3.97
N ASN A 34 -10.82 -5.29 -5.12
CA ASN A 34 -10.61 -6.69 -5.45
C ASN A 34 -9.18 -6.92 -5.98
N ALA A 35 -8.32 -7.52 -5.14
CA ALA A 35 -6.94 -7.82 -5.51
C ALA A 35 -6.84 -8.90 -6.60
N ALA A 36 -7.70 -9.92 -6.56
CA ALA A 36 -7.70 -10.98 -7.57
C ALA A 36 -8.03 -10.42 -8.96
N ALA A 37 -8.98 -9.50 -9.08
CA ALA A 37 -9.29 -8.82 -10.33
C ALA A 37 -8.13 -7.92 -10.78
N MET A 38 -7.53 -7.15 -9.86
CA MET A 38 -6.40 -6.26 -10.15
C MET A 38 -5.21 -7.00 -10.77
N PHE A 39 -4.88 -8.18 -10.23
CA PHE A 39 -3.75 -8.99 -10.69
C PHE A 39 -4.17 -10.14 -11.63
N ARG A 40 -5.45 -10.23 -11.98
CA ARG A 40 -6.04 -11.34 -12.77
C ARG A 40 -5.70 -12.73 -12.22
N LEU A 41 -5.65 -12.84 -10.89
CA LEU A 41 -5.29 -14.07 -10.19
C LEU A 41 -6.45 -15.05 -10.17
N LYS A 42 -6.09 -16.32 -10.21
CA LYS A 42 -6.95 -17.48 -10.00
C LYS A 42 -6.32 -18.40 -8.94
N PRO A 43 -7.11 -19.27 -8.28
CA PRO A 43 -6.56 -20.32 -7.44
C PRO A 43 -5.49 -21.12 -8.18
N GLY A 44 -4.37 -21.39 -7.50
CA GLY A 44 -3.20 -22.06 -8.07
C GLY A 44 -2.18 -21.12 -8.74
N ASN A 45 -2.46 -19.82 -8.88
CA ASN A 45 -1.42 -18.87 -9.30
C ASN A 45 -0.41 -18.61 -8.17
N THR A 46 0.87 -18.55 -8.54
CA THR A 46 1.94 -18.20 -7.61
C THR A 46 2.01 -16.69 -7.41
N VAL A 47 2.07 -16.28 -6.15
CA VAL A 47 2.33 -14.89 -5.74
C VAL A 47 3.64 -14.88 -4.95
N GLU A 48 4.61 -14.11 -5.42
CA GLU A 48 5.88 -13.92 -4.70
C GLU A 48 5.87 -12.59 -3.95
N ILE A 49 6.17 -12.65 -2.65
CA ILE A 49 6.29 -11.47 -1.80
C ILE A 49 7.75 -11.31 -1.44
N ARG A 50 8.33 -10.16 -1.81
CA ARG A 50 9.72 -9.82 -1.51
C ARG A 50 9.74 -8.68 -0.51
N ALA A 51 10.42 -8.90 0.62
CA ALA A 51 10.78 -7.81 1.51
C ALA A 51 11.82 -6.94 0.80
N VAL A 52 11.51 -5.66 0.64
CA VAL A 52 12.51 -4.68 0.19
C VAL A 52 13.19 -4.11 1.42
N SER A 53 14.40 -4.58 1.70
CA SER A 53 15.29 -3.97 2.69
C SER A 53 15.68 -2.59 2.17
N HIS A 54 15.11 -1.55 2.79
CA HIS A 54 15.39 -0.14 2.51
C HIS A 54 14.82 0.38 1.16
N LEU A 55 13.59 0.89 1.21
CA LEU A 55 13.40 2.16 0.54
C LEU A 55 13.94 3.19 1.54
N GLU A 56 15.03 3.88 1.18
CA GLU A 56 15.15 5.30 1.56
C GLU A 56 13.73 5.87 1.48
N PRO A 57 13.16 6.45 2.56
CA PRO A 57 11.80 6.93 2.53
C PRO A 57 11.69 7.82 1.31
N ALA A 58 10.98 7.32 0.28
CA ALA A 58 10.67 8.10 -0.91
C ALA A 58 10.16 9.41 -0.34
N THR A 59 10.93 10.48 -0.56
CA THR A 59 10.64 11.83 -0.14
C THR A 59 9.15 11.97 -0.14
N VAL A 60 8.56 12.01 1.07
CA VAL A 60 7.12 12.08 1.24
C VAL A 60 6.68 13.17 0.30
N GLN A 61 5.87 12.78 -0.68
CA GLN A 61 5.27 13.61 -1.73
C GLN A 61 4.39 14.68 -1.07
N SER A 62 5.06 15.64 -0.42
CA SER A 62 4.57 16.85 0.21
C SER A 62 5.43 18.03 -0.26
N ALA A 63 5.99 17.94 -1.47
CA ALA A 63 6.37 19.11 -2.25
C ALA A 63 5.09 19.71 -2.88
N ALA A 64 4.18 20.24 -2.06
CA ALA A 64 3.11 21.16 -2.49
C ALA A 64 2.27 21.68 -1.31
N VAL A 65 2.88 22.18 -0.24
CA VAL A 65 2.20 23.16 0.63
C VAL A 65 3.15 24.33 0.90
N ARG A 66 3.10 25.28 -0.04
CA ARG A 66 3.33 26.72 0.18
C ARG A 66 4.69 27.13 0.75
N ALA A 67 5.72 27.13 -0.10
CA ALA A 67 6.66 28.24 -0.09
C ALA A 67 6.03 29.42 -0.88
N MET A 68 5.05 30.08 -0.28
CA MET A 68 4.55 31.38 -0.75
C MET A 68 5.28 32.45 0.05
N THR A 69 6.49 32.77 -0.38
CA THR A 69 7.14 34.03 -0.03
C THR A 69 6.59 35.09 -0.99
N PRO A 70 6.17 36.27 -0.52
CA PRO A 70 6.40 37.49 -1.26
C PRO A 70 7.52 38.29 -0.60
N ARG A 71 8.42 38.76 -1.46
CA ARG A 71 9.51 39.70 -1.18
C ARG A 71 8.99 41.02 -0.56
N SER A 72 9.91 41.64 0.17
CA SER A 72 10.14 43.09 0.37
C SER A 72 9.13 43.95 1.14
N ARG A 73 9.58 44.49 2.27
CA ARG A 73 9.97 45.90 2.38
C ARG A 73 11.14 46.07 3.35
#